data_AF-A0A3C1YVJ5-F1
#
_entry.id   AF-A0A3C1YVJ5-F1
#
_cell.length_a   1.000
_cell.length_b   1.000
_cell.length_c   1.000
_cell.angle_alpha   90.00
_cell.angle_beta   90.00
_cell.angle_gamma   90.00
#
_symmetry.space_group_name_H-M   'P 1'
#
loop_
_entity.id
_entity.type
_entity.pdbx_description
1 polymer ?
#
loop_
_entity_poly.entity_id
_entity_poly.type
_entity_poly.pdbx_seq_one_letter_code
_entity_poly.pdbx_strand_id
1 'polypeptide(L)'
;MNEFISEDDLQTFEEWLKYQAIDASLMTTDELVTWRCYYEETQKQRAATSKIGVMNFKTVPGESKYAVAVREGTDLFLILWVRRNQQGEYFVLKPTRIRQVDSQNSYHRDGTLHHKIVKNKVLSNQKSHAFPILNGFTPKDTGAICDPHAFTGIVEVPAGTLGPRHGCIGVCLAEPGIGLPNYTWAYEVLTQTVFREVSPHVVVSIMRKKQSG
;
A
#
# COMPACT_ATOMS: atom_id res chain seq x y z
N MET A 1 22.46 -8.93 2.92
CA MET A 1 21.12 -8.66 3.47
C MET A 1 20.85 -7.18 3.29
N ASN A 2 19.80 -6.78 2.57
CA ASN A 2 19.41 -5.38 2.55
C ASN A 2 18.74 -5.10 3.89
N GLU A 3 19.36 -4.24 4.68
CA GLU A 3 18.82 -3.76 5.95
C GLU A 3 17.45 -3.12 5.73
N PHE A 4 16.51 -3.39 6.63
CA PHE A 4 15.19 -2.79 6.56
C PHE A 4 15.32 -1.27 6.73
N ILE A 5 14.82 -0.53 5.74
CA ILE A 5 14.69 0.94 5.79
C ILE A 5 13.29 1.23 6.27
N SER A 6 13.20 1.88 7.43
CA SER A 6 11.99 2.44 8.01
C SER A 6 11.72 3.84 7.45
N GLU A 7 10.54 4.38 7.75
CA GLU A 7 10.24 5.76 7.41
C GLU A 7 11.06 6.77 8.23
N ASP A 8 11.39 6.43 9.48
CA ASP A 8 12.16 7.31 10.37
C ASP A 8 13.58 7.52 9.85
N ASP A 9 14.14 6.50 9.18
CA ASP A 9 15.44 6.61 8.52
C ASP A 9 15.44 7.71 7.45
N LEU A 10 14.29 8.05 6.86
CA LEU A 10 14.18 9.12 5.87
C LEU A 10 14.30 10.54 6.47
N GLN A 11 14.54 10.67 7.78
CA GLN A 11 14.74 11.94 8.50
C GLN A 11 16.20 12.41 8.51
N THR A 12 17.14 11.60 8.02
CA THR A 12 18.54 12.01 7.84
C THR A 12 18.89 12.00 6.37
N PHE A 13 19.87 12.82 5.99
CA PHE A 13 20.29 12.92 4.59
C PHE A 13 20.92 11.62 4.10
N GLU A 14 21.75 11.02 4.94
CA GLU A 14 22.55 9.83 4.65
C GLU A 14 21.65 8.61 4.40
N GLU A 15 20.67 8.38 5.27
CA GLU A 15 19.72 7.28 5.11
C GLU A 15 18.69 7.57 4.00
N TRP A 16 18.33 8.84 3.77
CA TRP A 16 17.54 9.21 2.60
C TRP A 16 18.27 8.92 1.29
N LEU A 17 19.58 9.16 1.20
CA LEU A 17 20.38 8.75 0.02
C LEU A 17 20.44 7.24 -0.15
N LYS A 18 20.64 6.48 0.94
CA LYS A 18 20.58 5.01 0.93
C LYS A 18 19.21 4.51 0.43
N TYR A 19 18.14 5.18 0.82
CA TYR A 19 16.80 4.93 0.28
C TYR A 19 16.74 5.16 -1.25
N GLN A 20 17.31 6.25 -1.76
CA GLN A 20 17.41 6.49 -3.21
C GLN A 20 18.39 5.54 -3.93
N ALA A 21 19.05 4.64 -3.21
CA ALA A 21 20.12 3.76 -3.71
C ALA A 21 21.33 4.54 -4.24
N ILE A 22 21.64 5.69 -3.62
CA ILE A 22 22.75 6.56 -3.99
C ILE A 22 23.89 6.35 -2.99
N ASP A 23 25.07 6.07 -3.51
CA ASP A 23 26.30 5.98 -2.71
C ASP A 23 27.00 7.34 -2.70
N ALA A 24 26.92 8.03 -1.56
CA ALA A 24 27.53 9.34 -1.36
C ALA A 24 29.05 9.35 -1.54
N SER A 25 29.73 8.20 -1.36
CA SER A 25 31.19 8.09 -1.50
C SER A 25 31.67 8.17 -2.94
N LEU A 26 30.78 7.92 -3.90
CA LEU A 26 31.05 7.98 -5.34
C LEU A 26 30.74 9.33 -5.96
N MET A 27 30.33 10.32 -5.14
CA MET A 27 29.84 11.60 -5.61
C MET A 27 30.87 12.71 -5.43
N THR A 28 30.82 13.67 -6.34
CA THR A 28 31.54 14.94 -6.19
C THR A 28 30.85 15.83 -5.16
N THR A 29 31.57 16.82 -4.64
CA THR A 29 31.04 17.82 -3.69
C THR A 29 29.83 18.57 -4.26
N ASP A 30 29.86 18.95 -5.54
CA ASP A 30 28.78 19.71 -6.18
C ASP A 30 27.51 18.89 -6.35
N GLU A 31 27.66 17.59 -6.65
CA GLU A 31 26.53 16.67 -6.70
C GLU A 31 25.94 16.47 -5.30
N LEU A 32 26.77 16.31 -4.27
CA LEU A 32 26.29 16.21 -2.88
C LEU A 32 25.50 17.44 -2.43
N VAL A 33 25.95 18.65 -2.82
CA VAL A 33 25.21 19.90 -2.56
C VAL A 33 23.84 19.86 -3.23
N THR A 34 23.77 19.42 -4.49
CA THR A 34 22.52 19.31 -5.24
C THR A 34 21.54 18.33 -4.58
N TRP A 35 22.02 17.16 -4.17
CA TRP A 35 21.19 16.18 -3.47
C TRP A 35 20.73 16.67 -2.10
N ARG A 36 21.56 17.44 -1.40
CA ARG A 36 21.18 18.06 -0.13
C ARG A 36 20.07 19.08 -0.33
N CYS A 37 20.08 19.86 -1.41
CA CYS A 37 18.96 20.73 -1.78
C CYS A 37 17.65 19.92 -1.98
N TYR A 38 17.69 18.81 -2.74
CA TYR A 38 16.51 17.97 -2.94
C TYR A 38 15.99 17.33 -1.65
N TYR A 39 16.90 16.92 -0.77
CA TYR A 39 16.55 16.43 0.55
C TYR A 39 15.81 17.50 1.36
N GLU A 40 16.36 18.71 1.45
CA GLU A 40 15.74 19.81 2.18
C GLU A 40 14.38 20.19 1.60
N GLU A 41 14.23 20.22 0.27
CA GLU A 41 12.94 20.43 -0.39
C GLU A 41 11.94 19.33 -0.04
N THR A 42 12.38 18.07 -0.04
CA THR A 42 11.55 16.93 0.36
C THR A 42 11.11 17.05 1.82
N GLN A 43 12.00 17.45 2.73
CA GLN A 43 11.65 17.67 4.13
C GLN A 43 10.69 18.85 4.30
N LYS A 44 10.89 19.96 3.59
CA LYS A 44 9.96 21.10 3.58
C LYS A 44 8.57 20.68 3.10
N GLN A 45 8.49 19.89 2.03
CA GLN A 45 7.21 19.38 1.52
C GLN A 45 6.54 18.46 2.54
N ARG A 46 7.29 17.56 3.19
CA ARG A 46 6.79 16.68 4.24
C ARG A 46 6.25 17.47 5.43
N ALA A 47 7.03 18.43 5.94
CA ALA A 47 6.64 19.27 7.07
C ALA A 47 5.42 20.16 6.75
N ALA A 48 5.32 20.64 5.50
CA ALA A 48 4.19 21.44 5.06
C ALA A 48 2.90 20.62 4.87
N THR A 49 2.99 19.28 4.82
CA THR A 49 1.82 18.47 4.56
C THR A 49 1.14 17.97 5.83
N SER A 50 -0.14 18.33 5.99
CA SER A 50 -0.96 17.86 7.10
C SER A 50 -1.23 16.35 7.02
N LYS A 51 -1.07 15.67 8.17
CA LYS A 51 -1.42 14.26 8.34
C LYS A 51 -2.93 14.06 8.15
N ILE A 52 -3.33 12.93 7.56
CA ILE A 52 -4.75 12.62 7.24
C ILE A 52 -5.60 12.47 8.52
N GLY A 53 -4.99 12.12 9.66
CA GLY A 53 -5.68 11.94 10.93
C GLY A 53 -6.50 10.64 10.96
N VAL A 54 -7.50 10.58 11.82
CA VAL A 54 -8.40 9.41 11.91
C VAL A 54 -9.36 9.40 10.73
N MET A 55 -9.43 8.28 10.01
CA MET A 55 -10.32 8.12 8.87
C MET A 55 -11.77 7.84 9.33
N ASN A 56 -12.67 8.79 9.11
CA ASN A 56 -14.09 8.65 9.43
C ASN A 56 -14.86 7.94 8.31
N PHE A 57 -14.83 6.61 8.31
CA PHE A 57 -15.66 5.82 7.39
C PHE A 57 -17.10 5.72 7.91
N LYS A 58 -18.08 6.11 7.09
CA LYS A 58 -19.48 5.78 7.36
C LYS A 58 -19.70 4.28 7.15
N THR A 59 -20.38 3.65 8.10
CA THR A 59 -20.89 2.30 7.93
C THR A 59 -22.12 2.37 7.03
N VAL A 60 -22.10 1.63 5.93
CA VAL A 60 -23.22 1.52 5.00
C VAL A 60 -23.65 0.06 5.02
N PRO A 61 -24.91 -0.25 5.39
CA PRO A 61 -25.39 -1.63 5.39
C PRO A 61 -25.18 -2.31 4.03
N GLY A 62 -24.73 -3.57 4.04
CA GLY A 62 -24.46 -4.32 2.81
C GLY A 62 -23.12 -4.01 2.13
N GLU A 63 -22.32 -3.09 2.68
CA GLU A 63 -20.92 -2.92 2.28
C GLU A 63 -19.97 -3.68 3.21
N SER A 64 -18.89 -4.22 2.65
CA SER A 64 -17.80 -4.83 3.43
C SER A 64 -16.52 -4.05 3.20
N LYS A 65 -15.74 -3.83 4.27
CA LYS A 65 -14.44 -3.16 4.19
C LYS A 65 -13.37 -4.01 4.84
N TYR A 66 -12.29 -4.30 4.11
CA TYR A 66 -11.17 -5.10 4.61
C TYR A 66 -9.90 -4.26 4.61
N ALA A 67 -9.32 -4.01 5.78
CA ALA A 67 -8.13 -3.17 5.91
C ALA A 67 -6.84 -3.99 5.84
N VAL A 68 -5.78 -3.34 5.37
CA VAL A 68 -4.41 -3.71 5.68
C VAL A 68 -3.78 -2.56 6.44
N ALA A 69 -3.25 -2.87 7.62
CA ALA A 69 -2.69 -1.85 8.49
C ALA A 69 -1.41 -2.33 9.18
N VAL A 70 -0.48 -1.40 9.42
CA VAL A 70 0.79 -1.67 10.08
C VAL A 70 0.70 -1.28 11.55
N ARG A 71 1.08 -2.21 12.41
CA ARG A 71 1.17 -2.01 13.87
C ARG A 71 2.54 -1.45 14.22
N GLU A 72 2.59 -0.22 14.72
CA GLU A 72 3.81 0.43 15.20
C GLU A 72 3.57 1.02 16.60
N GLY A 73 4.19 0.42 17.61
CA GLY A 73 3.89 0.73 19.00
C GLY A 73 2.41 0.49 19.32
N THR A 74 1.73 1.50 19.86
CA THR A 74 0.30 1.46 20.16
C THR A 74 -0.59 1.78 18.95
N ASP A 75 -0.03 2.36 17.90
CA ASP A 75 -0.78 2.88 16.77
C ASP A 75 -0.97 1.84 15.67
N LEU A 76 -2.11 1.94 14.97
CA LEU A 76 -2.42 1.14 13.78
C LEU A 76 -2.51 2.07 12.58
N PHE A 77 -1.54 2.00 11.68
CA PHE A 77 -1.52 2.86 10.50
C PHE A 77 -2.16 2.16 9.31
N LEU A 78 -3.22 2.75 8.76
CA LEU A 78 -3.92 2.23 7.59
C LEU A 78 -3.03 2.37 6.35
N ILE A 79 -2.78 1.26 5.64
CA ILE A 79 -2.02 1.25 4.39
C ILE A 79 -2.95 1.35 3.18
N LEU A 80 -3.96 0.50 3.18
CA LEU A 80 -5.00 0.42 2.17
C LEU A 80 -6.21 -0.30 2.72
N TRP A 81 -7.33 -0.23 2.00
CA TRP A 81 -8.46 -1.10 2.26
C TRP A 81 -9.15 -1.51 0.97
N VAL A 82 -9.82 -2.66 1.03
CA VAL A 82 -10.69 -3.16 -0.01
C VAL A 82 -12.12 -2.87 0.41
N ARG A 83 -12.86 -2.11 -0.41
CA ARG A 83 -14.30 -1.89 -0.23
C ARG A 83 -15.06 -2.73 -1.24
N ARG A 84 -16.03 -3.51 -0.76
CA ARG A 84 -17.08 -4.10 -1.59
C ARG A 84 -18.35 -3.27 -1.45
N ASN A 85 -18.86 -2.73 -2.55
CA ASN A 85 -20.13 -1.99 -2.52
C ASN A 85 -21.34 -2.94 -2.54
N GLN A 86 -22.53 -2.38 -2.42
CA GLN A 86 -23.79 -3.13 -2.43
C GLN A 86 -24.05 -3.86 -3.77
N GLN A 87 -23.48 -3.35 -4.86
CA GLN A 87 -23.57 -3.94 -6.20
C GLN A 87 -22.63 -5.15 -6.38
N GLY A 88 -21.75 -5.41 -5.41
CA GLY A 88 -20.77 -6.50 -5.45
C GLY A 88 -19.49 -6.14 -6.21
N GLU A 89 -19.23 -4.86 -6.46
CA GLU A 89 -17.99 -4.36 -7.04
C GLU A 89 -16.95 -4.12 -5.95
N TYR A 90 -15.68 -4.30 -6.30
CA TYR A 90 -14.57 -4.19 -5.35
C TYR A 90 -13.67 -3.01 -5.73
N PHE A 91 -13.21 -2.29 -4.71
CA PHE A 91 -12.33 -1.14 -4.86
C PHE A 91 -11.16 -1.28 -3.89
N VAL A 92 -9.94 -1.26 -4.41
CA VAL A 92 -8.73 -1.11 -3.58
C VAL A 92 -8.42 0.36 -3.47
N LEU A 93 -8.41 0.85 -2.24
CA LEU A 93 -8.31 2.26 -1.89
C LEU A 93 -7.10 2.47 -0.97
N LYS A 94 -6.39 3.57 -1.17
CA LYS A 94 -5.30 4.01 -0.29
C LYS A 94 -5.70 5.29 0.42
N PRO A 95 -5.24 5.55 1.65
CA PRO A 95 -5.42 6.85 2.27
C PRO A 95 -4.79 7.92 1.37
N THR A 96 -5.61 8.85 0.89
CA THR A 96 -5.17 9.95 0.02
C THR A 96 -5.50 11.29 0.67
N ARG A 97 -4.59 12.25 0.54
CA ARG A 97 -4.77 13.63 1.03
C ARG A 97 -5.73 14.43 0.14
N ILE A 98 -5.92 14.01 -1.12
CA ILE A 98 -6.77 14.70 -2.10
C ILE A 98 -8.15 14.05 -2.09
N ARG A 99 -9.15 14.71 -1.49
CA ARG A 99 -10.57 14.28 -1.41
C ARG A 99 -11.23 13.96 -2.77
N GLN A 100 -10.57 14.23 -3.89
CA GLN A 100 -11.07 14.01 -5.26
C GLN A 100 -10.29 12.98 -6.09
N VAL A 101 -9.20 12.42 -5.56
CA VAL A 101 -8.38 11.44 -6.29
C VAL A 101 -8.07 10.28 -5.36
N ASP A 102 -9.08 9.43 -5.18
CA ASP A 102 -8.81 8.05 -4.84
C ASP A 102 -8.09 7.43 -6.05
N SER A 103 -6.84 7.01 -5.88
CA SER A 103 -6.22 6.06 -6.79
C SER A 103 -7.01 4.76 -6.68
N GLN A 104 -8.06 4.64 -7.49
CA GLN A 104 -8.98 3.52 -7.46
C GLN A 104 -8.46 2.46 -8.42
N ASN A 105 -8.17 1.28 -7.86
CA ASN A 105 -8.26 0.07 -8.64
C ASN A 105 -9.65 -0.50 -8.39
N SER A 106 -10.51 -0.50 -9.40
CA SER A 106 -11.85 -1.07 -9.29
C SER A 106 -11.94 -2.37 -10.09
N TYR A 107 -12.66 -3.33 -9.53
CA TYR A 107 -13.10 -4.54 -10.20
C TYR A 107 -14.63 -4.50 -10.25
N HIS A 108 -15.16 -4.49 -11.45
CA HIS A 108 -16.60 -4.52 -11.71
C HIS A 108 -17.08 -5.96 -11.86
N ARG A 109 -18.37 -6.16 -11.63
CA ARG A 109 -19.01 -7.48 -11.69
C ARG A 109 -18.92 -8.14 -13.08
N ASP A 110 -18.75 -7.34 -14.12
CA ASP A 110 -18.54 -7.80 -15.51
C ASP A 110 -17.10 -8.29 -15.78
N GLY A 111 -16.23 -8.26 -14.77
CA GLY A 111 -14.83 -8.65 -14.85
C GLY A 111 -13.90 -7.53 -15.34
N THR A 112 -14.43 -6.31 -15.53
CA THR A 112 -13.63 -5.16 -15.95
C THR A 112 -12.81 -4.63 -14.78
N LEU A 113 -11.49 -4.50 -14.99
CA LEU A 113 -10.57 -3.88 -14.03
C LEU A 113 -10.16 -2.48 -14.51
N HIS A 114 -10.43 -1.44 -13.72
CA HIS A 114 -9.91 -0.10 -13.98
C HIS A 114 -8.75 0.22 -13.06
N HIS A 115 -7.69 0.77 -13.63
CA HIS A 115 -6.59 1.39 -12.90
C HIS A 115 -6.58 2.88 -13.22
N LYS A 116 -6.95 3.72 -12.24
CA LYS A 116 -6.95 5.18 -12.43
C LYS A 116 -5.79 5.82 -11.67
N ILE A 117 -4.78 6.29 -12.42
CA ILE A 117 -3.81 7.28 -11.96
C ILE A 117 -4.19 8.60 -12.65
N VAL A 118 -4.27 9.68 -11.87
CA VAL A 118 -4.63 11.07 -12.23
C VAL A 118 -4.68 11.38 -13.75
N LYS A 119 -5.86 11.86 -14.20
CA LYS A 119 -6.23 12.35 -15.55
C LYS A 119 -6.15 11.39 -16.75
N ASN A 120 -5.42 10.28 -16.68
CA ASN A 120 -5.40 9.30 -17.77
C ASN A 120 -6.15 8.03 -17.38
N LYS A 121 -7.31 7.82 -18.01
CA LYS A 121 -8.01 6.53 -17.96
C LYS A 121 -7.21 5.53 -18.79
N VAL A 122 -6.47 4.63 -18.14
CA VAL A 122 -5.94 3.46 -18.82
C VAL A 122 -7.01 2.37 -18.70
N LEU A 123 -7.79 2.20 -19.76
CA LEU A 123 -8.69 1.07 -19.90
C LEU A 123 -7.84 -0.15 -20.24
N SER A 124 -7.65 -1.03 -19.26
CA SER A 124 -7.13 -2.37 -19.53
C SER A 124 -8.32 -3.30 -19.76
N ASN A 125 -8.46 -3.86 -20.97
CA ASN A 125 -9.41 -4.94 -21.24
C ASN A 125 -8.98 -6.30 -20.63
N GLN A 126 -8.05 -6.31 -19.67
CA GLN A 126 -7.64 -7.54 -19.01
C GLN A 126 -8.69 -7.95 -17.96
N LYS A 127 -9.35 -9.08 -18.22
CA LYS A 127 -10.11 -9.82 -17.22
C LYS A 127 -9.12 -10.44 -16.22
N SER A 128 -8.80 -9.70 -15.16
CA SER A 128 -7.94 -10.17 -14.07
C SER A 128 -8.69 -10.07 -12.76
N HIS A 129 -8.68 -11.14 -11.98
CA HIS A 129 -9.16 -11.12 -10.60
C HIS A 129 -8.09 -10.61 -9.62
N ALA A 130 -6.84 -10.45 -10.07
CA ALA A 130 -5.75 -9.88 -9.29
C ALA A 130 -5.61 -8.39 -9.57
N PHE A 131 -5.56 -7.60 -8.49
CA PHE A 131 -5.17 -6.21 -8.55
C PHE A 131 -3.64 -6.09 -8.70
N PRO A 132 -3.12 -4.95 -9.20
CA PRO A 132 -1.69 -4.70 -9.22
C PRO A 132 -1.07 -4.87 -7.83
N ILE A 133 0.11 -5.47 -7.78
CA ILE A 133 0.89 -5.59 -6.55
C ILE A 133 1.34 -4.19 -6.13
N LEU A 134 1.13 -3.85 -4.86
CA LEU A 134 1.41 -2.54 -4.30
C LEU A 134 2.68 -2.61 -3.45
N ASN A 135 3.54 -1.60 -3.55
CA ASN A 135 4.79 -1.46 -2.79
C ASN A 135 5.02 0.01 -2.40
N GLY A 136 6.14 0.28 -1.72
CA GLY A 136 6.57 1.64 -1.36
C GLY A 136 5.70 2.26 -0.28
N PHE A 137 5.72 1.68 0.93
CA PHE A 137 4.81 2.07 2.01
C PHE A 137 5.51 2.95 3.07
N THR A 138 4.87 4.06 3.42
CA THR A 138 5.27 5.00 4.49
C THR A 138 4.09 5.22 5.43
N PRO A 139 3.86 4.30 6.39
CA PRO A 139 2.65 4.30 7.22
C PRO A 139 2.46 5.59 8.03
N LYS A 140 3.53 6.16 8.59
CA LYS A 140 3.44 7.35 9.44
C LYS A 140 3.23 8.63 8.62
N ASP A 141 3.80 8.71 7.42
CA ASP A 141 3.65 9.88 6.54
C ASP A 141 2.24 9.95 5.97
N THR A 142 1.63 8.82 5.61
CA THR A 142 0.20 8.81 5.23
C THR A 142 -0.68 9.35 6.36
N GLY A 143 -0.29 9.11 7.61
CA GLY A 143 -0.90 9.71 8.80
C GLY A 143 -2.34 9.28 9.03
N ALA A 144 -2.79 8.19 8.41
CA ALA A 144 -4.14 7.67 8.52
C ALA A 144 -4.18 6.62 9.64
N ILE A 145 -4.77 6.98 10.78
CA ILE A 145 -5.00 6.02 11.87
C ILE A 145 -6.17 5.11 11.48
N CYS A 146 -5.92 3.81 11.54
CA CYS A 146 -6.91 2.77 11.34
C CYS A 146 -7.73 2.63 12.62
N ASP A 147 -9.03 2.94 12.54
CA ASP A 147 -10.01 2.49 13.52
C ASP A 147 -10.46 1.08 13.15
N PRO A 148 -10.14 0.04 13.96
CA PRO A 148 -10.52 -1.32 13.64
C PRO A 148 -12.03 -1.54 13.48
N HIS A 149 -12.85 -0.76 14.19
CA HIS A 149 -14.30 -0.91 14.18
C HIS A 149 -14.95 -0.42 12.87
N ALA A 150 -14.21 0.34 12.06
CA ALA A 150 -14.66 0.78 10.75
C ALA A 150 -14.60 -0.32 9.67
N PHE A 151 -13.99 -1.46 9.98
CA PHE A 151 -13.73 -2.55 9.04
C PHE A 151 -14.39 -3.87 9.44
N THR A 152 -14.79 -4.63 8.43
CA THR A 152 -15.28 -6.00 8.57
C THR A 152 -14.17 -6.96 8.96
N GLY A 153 -12.95 -6.72 8.46
CA GLY A 153 -11.78 -7.52 8.77
C GLY A 153 -10.50 -6.75 8.52
N ILE A 154 -9.43 -7.14 9.20
CA ILE A 154 -8.15 -6.43 9.19
C ILE A 154 -7.03 -7.44 9.06
N VAL A 155 -6.10 -7.15 8.16
CA VAL A 155 -4.77 -7.76 8.15
C VAL A 155 -3.83 -6.84 8.89
N GLU A 156 -3.51 -7.18 10.14
CA GLU A 156 -2.48 -6.49 10.90
C GLU A 156 -1.11 -6.99 10.49
N VAL A 157 -0.25 -6.04 10.12
CA VAL A 157 1.10 -6.29 9.64
C VAL A 157 2.10 -5.76 10.67
N PRO A 158 3.08 -6.57 11.12
CA PRO A 158 4.09 -6.09 12.05
C PRO A 158 4.95 -4.98 11.43
N ALA A 159 5.38 -4.02 12.25
CA ALA A 159 6.46 -3.10 11.92
C ALA A 159 7.68 -3.85 11.35
N GLY A 160 8.43 -3.24 10.43
CA GLY A 160 9.55 -3.91 9.77
C GLY A 160 9.18 -4.83 8.59
N THR A 161 7.89 -4.98 8.30
CA THR A 161 7.44 -5.84 7.18
C THR A 161 7.26 -5.04 5.90
N LEU A 162 6.51 -3.93 5.99
CA LEU A 162 6.24 -3.01 4.90
C LEU A 162 7.04 -1.74 5.15
N GLY A 163 7.74 -1.27 4.12
CA GLY A 163 8.52 -0.06 4.17
C GLY A 163 8.72 0.55 2.78
N PRO A 164 9.46 1.66 2.69
CA PRO A 164 9.63 2.40 1.45
C PRO A 164 10.25 1.57 0.30
N ARG A 165 11.11 0.59 0.64
CA ARG A 165 11.71 -0.37 -0.32
C ARG A 165 11.40 -1.82 0.00
N HIS A 166 10.59 -2.05 1.03
CA HIS A 166 10.42 -3.37 1.63
C HIS A 166 8.96 -3.78 1.61
N GLY A 167 8.77 -5.06 1.31
CA GLY A 167 7.46 -5.65 1.33
C GLY A 167 6.56 -5.21 0.17
N CYS A 168 5.55 -6.04 -0.10
CA CYS A 168 4.55 -5.84 -1.13
C CYS A 168 3.20 -6.36 -0.63
N ILE A 169 2.11 -5.76 -1.09
CA ILE A 169 0.76 -6.25 -0.85
C ILE A 169 0.16 -6.69 -2.18
N GLY A 170 -0.27 -7.95 -2.26
CA GLY A 170 -1.12 -8.46 -3.32
C GLY A 170 -2.56 -8.51 -2.85
N VAL A 171 -3.50 -8.00 -3.66
CA VAL A 171 -4.93 -8.17 -3.44
C VAL A 171 -5.51 -8.92 -4.63
N CYS A 172 -6.26 -9.98 -4.35
CA CYS A 172 -6.90 -10.80 -5.38
C CYS A 172 -8.32 -11.17 -4.95
N LEU A 173 -9.20 -11.34 -5.92
CA LEU A 173 -10.52 -11.91 -5.74
C LEU A 173 -10.48 -13.39 -6.13
N ALA A 174 -10.90 -14.27 -5.24
CA ALA A 174 -10.87 -15.71 -5.47
C ALA A 174 -12.27 -16.31 -5.33
N GLU A 175 -12.73 -17.02 -6.36
CA GLU A 175 -13.97 -17.79 -6.26
C GLU A 175 -13.78 -19.02 -5.33
N PRO A 176 -14.82 -19.45 -4.62
CA PRO A 176 -14.82 -20.69 -3.86
C PRO A 176 -14.39 -21.88 -4.73
N GLY A 177 -13.50 -22.72 -4.20
CA GLY A 177 -13.00 -23.90 -4.92
C GLY A 177 -11.90 -23.64 -5.95
N ILE A 178 -11.64 -22.37 -6.31
CA ILE A 178 -10.45 -22.00 -7.08
C ILE A 178 -9.27 -21.84 -6.11
N GLY A 179 -8.10 -22.36 -6.50
CA GLY A 179 -6.88 -22.24 -5.72
C GLY A 179 -6.51 -20.77 -5.43
N LEU A 180 -5.87 -20.53 -4.30
CA LEU A 180 -5.40 -19.19 -3.92
C LEU A 180 -4.28 -18.70 -4.86
N PRO A 181 -4.12 -17.38 -5.05
CA PRO A 181 -3.07 -16.85 -5.89
C PRO A 181 -1.69 -17.29 -5.39
N ASN A 182 -0.89 -17.84 -6.29
CA ASN A 182 0.47 -18.26 -6.02
C ASN A 182 1.47 -17.19 -6.49
N TYR A 183 2.12 -16.54 -5.53
CA TYR A 183 3.16 -15.53 -5.78
C TYR A 183 4.59 -16.06 -5.56
N THR A 184 4.76 -17.34 -5.20
CA THR A 184 6.06 -17.88 -4.78
C THR A 184 7.11 -17.92 -5.89
N TRP A 185 6.70 -17.70 -7.14
CA TRP A 185 7.61 -17.61 -8.29
C TRP A 185 8.53 -16.38 -8.22
N ALA A 186 8.08 -15.25 -7.64
CA ALA A 186 8.90 -14.03 -7.52
C ALA A 186 8.97 -13.47 -6.09
N TYR A 187 8.10 -13.95 -5.20
CA TYR A 187 7.97 -13.40 -3.86
C TYR A 187 8.10 -14.49 -2.80
N GLU A 188 8.59 -14.09 -1.63
CA GLU A 188 8.37 -14.78 -0.38
C GLU A 188 7.02 -14.31 0.17
N VAL A 189 6.06 -15.22 0.33
CA VAL A 189 4.76 -14.90 0.92
C VAL A 189 4.88 -15.01 2.43
N LEU A 190 4.75 -13.89 3.13
CA LEU A 190 4.87 -13.82 4.59
C LEU A 190 3.55 -14.19 5.27
N THR A 191 2.44 -13.69 4.74
CA THR A 191 1.10 -14.09 5.17
C THR A 191 0.12 -13.96 4.01
N GLN A 192 -0.92 -14.79 4.04
CA GLN A 192 -2.03 -14.75 3.10
C GLN A 192 -3.33 -14.92 3.87
N THR A 193 -4.11 -13.84 3.96
CA THR A 193 -5.40 -13.80 4.66
C THR A 193 -6.53 -13.84 3.63
N VAL A 194 -7.55 -14.65 3.92
CA VAL A 194 -8.71 -14.81 3.05
C VAL A 194 -9.97 -14.43 3.83
N PHE A 195 -10.67 -13.42 3.34
CA PHE A 195 -11.97 -12.98 3.84
C PHE A 195 -13.07 -13.70 3.06
N ARG A 196 -13.85 -14.53 3.76
CA ARG A 196 -14.77 -15.53 3.17
C ARG A 196 -16.25 -15.20 3.35
N GLU A 197 -16.57 -14.01 3.81
CA GLU A 197 -17.93 -13.58 4.15
C GLU A 197 -18.83 -13.54 2.91
N VAL A 198 -18.26 -13.24 1.74
CA VAL A 198 -18.98 -13.09 0.47
C VAL A 198 -18.11 -13.53 -0.72
N SER A 199 -18.75 -14.07 -1.77
CA SER A 199 -18.07 -14.40 -3.04
C SER A 199 -18.07 -13.21 -4.02
N PRO A 200 -16.98 -13.01 -4.80
CA PRO A 200 -15.68 -13.66 -4.64
C PRO A 200 -14.97 -13.24 -3.34
N HIS A 201 -14.21 -14.17 -2.76
CA HIS A 201 -13.45 -13.93 -1.53
C HIS A 201 -12.33 -12.91 -1.76
N VAL A 202 -12.06 -12.06 -0.77
CA VAL A 202 -10.91 -11.14 -0.82
C VAL A 202 -9.70 -11.86 -0.25
N VAL A 203 -8.65 -12.00 -1.05
CA VAL A 203 -7.36 -12.55 -0.65
C VAL A 203 -6.36 -11.41 -0.57
N VAL A 204 -5.79 -11.22 0.62
CA VAL A 204 -4.69 -10.27 0.87
C VAL A 204 -3.43 -11.06 1.13
N SER A 205 -2.38 -10.83 0.35
CA SER A 205 -1.07 -11.44 0.52
C SER A 205 -0.04 -10.37 0.89
N ILE A 206 0.62 -10.54 2.02
CA ILE A 206 1.77 -9.73 2.42
C ILE A 206 3.02 -10.50 2.05
N MET A 207 3.92 -9.85 1.31
CA MET A 207 5.00 -10.53 0.62
C MET A 207 6.28 -9.71 0.66
N ARG A 208 7.42 -10.33 0.34
CA ARG A 208 8.69 -9.67 0.03
C ARG A 208 9.20 -10.16 -1.32
N LYS A 209 9.82 -9.28 -2.10
CA LYS A 209 10.45 -9.69 -3.37
C LYS A 209 11.62 -10.61 -3.05
N LYS A 210 11.70 -11.76 -3.72
CA LYS A 210 12.88 -12.63 -3.62
C LYS A 210 14.10 -11.85 -4.11
N GLN A 211 15.20 -11.94 -3.39
CA GLN A 211 16.47 -11.42 -3.89
C GLN A 211 16.86 -12.28 -5.09
N SER A 212 17.08 -11.65 -6.24
CA SER A 212 17.82 -12.31 -7.33
C SER A 212 19.22 -12.56 -6.78
N GLY A 213 19.61 -13.82 -6.67
CA GLY A 213 20.99 -14.20 -6.36
C GLY A 213 21.97 -13.73 -7.43
#